data_AF-A0A921CTF0-F1
#
_entry.id   AF-A0A921CTF0-F1
#
_cell.length_a   1.000
_cell.length_b   1.000
_cell.length_c   1.000
_cell.angle_alpha   90.00
_cell.angle_beta   90.00
_cell.angle_gamma   90.00
#
_symmetry.space_group_name_H-M   'P 1'
#
loop_
_entity.id
_entity.type
_entity.pdbx_description
1 polymer ?
#
loop_
_entity_poly.entity_id
_entity_poly.type
_entity_poly.pdbx_seq_one_letter_code
_entity_poly.pdbx_strand_id
1 'polypeptide(L)'
;MMKRLGKVFMCGLIFVLLAVSSVPVLAGNDLDKATQNKKSVDSKLNDVKEQKKELENQKAQIQKDKEYISKLKESEEKEYEQLQNEIELIEKDIEQIDLAIQQSEQELAQQQEDFKARLRAMYKNSNQSSLELLLKSKSLTEFYERVKYLSLIAKSDRERVEALKIAKKDVEYKKQLREGDKQRKAEEISKKQERIEELKVSSRSLEERLKKSQDELKRLEKLEDELLNESKELANLIKELTK
;
A
#
# COMPACT_ATOMS: atom_id res chain seq x y z
N MET A 1 12.42 -1.07 17.55
CA MET A 1 12.15 -2.54 17.56
C MET A 1 11.25 -2.88 16.40
N MET A 2 11.81 -3.22 15.25
CA MET A 2 11.06 -3.61 14.04
C MET A 2 11.86 -4.66 13.28
N LYS A 3 11.13 -5.51 12.55
CA LYS A 3 11.57 -6.57 11.60
C LYS A 3 11.67 -7.98 12.19
N ARG A 4 10.50 -8.57 12.47
CA ARG A 4 10.25 -10.02 12.48
C ARG A 4 9.04 -10.34 11.59
N LEU A 5 9.16 -10.10 10.29
CA LEU A 5 8.24 -10.68 9.30
C LEU A 5 9.05 -10.96 8.04
N GLY A 6 9.17 -12.23 7.67
CA GLY A 6 9.86 -12.64 6.45
C GLY A 6 10.66 -13.93 6.57
N LYS A 7 10.09 -15.00 7.12
CA LYS A 7 10.57 -16.39 6.94
C LYS A 7 9.45 -17.40 7.14
N VAL A 8 8.43 -17.39 6.28
CA VAL A 8 7.51 -18.53 6.15
C VAL A 8 7.13 -18.65 4.68
N PHE A 9 7.92 -19.37 3.89
CA PHE A 9 7.51 -20.10 2.68
C PHE A 9 8.76 -20.88 2.19
N MET A 10 9.24 -21.78 3.05
CA MET A 10 10.19 -22.82 2.67
C MET A 10 9.43 -24.14 2.69
N CYS A 11 8.50 -24.33 1.74
CA CYS A 11 7.95 -25.65 1.47
C CYS A 11 8.99 -26.38 0.62
N GLY A 12 9.71 -27.28 1.29
CA GLY A 12 10.84 -28.02 0.71
C GLY A 12 10.46 -28.76 -0.56
N LEU A 13 11.24 -28.54 -1.61
CA LEU A 13 11.36 -29.45 -2.73
C LEU A 13 12.05 -30.72 -2.22
N ILE A 14 11.27 -31.74 -1.92
CA ILE A 14 11.79 -33.09 -1.68
C ILE A 14 12.13 -33.68 -3.05
N PHE A 15 13.40 -33.59 -3.43
CA PHE A 15 13.97 -34.29 -4.58
C PHE A 15 14.47 -35.65 -4.07
N VAL A 16 13.62 -36.68 -4.14
CA VAL A 16 14.05 -38.06 -3.84
C VAL A 16 14.72 -38.62 -5.07
N LEU A 17 16.06 -38.65 -5.03
CA LEU A 17 16.89 -39.39 -5.98
C LEU A 17 16.62 -40.89 -5.78
N LEU A 18 16.06 -41.56 -6.79
CA LEU A 18 15.92 -43.02 -6.81
C LEU A 18 17.31 -43.65 -6.99
N ALA A 19 17.85 -44.21 -5.91
CA ALA A 19 18.94 -45.17 -6.00
C ALA A 19 18.39 -46.48 -6.56
N VAL A 20 18.75 -46.78 -7.81
CA VAL A 20 18.53 -48.10 -8.40
C VAL A 20 19.52 -49.07 -7.74
N SER A 21 19.08 -49.74 -6.67
CA SER A 21 19.82 -50.87 -6.12
C SER A 21 19.58 -52.09 -7.00
N SER A 22 20.61 -52.49 -7.75
CA SER A 22 20.66 -53.72 -8.52
C SER A 22 20.62 -54.93 -7.57
N VAL A 23 19.54 -55.72 -7.65
CA VAL A 23 19.37 -56.98 -6.90
C VAL A 23 20.08 -58.11 -7.68
N PRO A 24 20.83 -59.02 -7.02
CA PRO A 24 21.50 -60.12 -7.70
C PRO A 24 20.50 -61.11 -8.33
N VAL A 25 20.75 -61.52 -9.58
CA VAL A 25 20.00 -62.55 -10.31
C VAL A 25 20.30 -63.92 -9.68
N LEU A 26 19.32 -64.48 -8.97
CA LEU A 26 19.25 -65.91 -8.67
C LEU A 26 18.46 -66.60 -9.78
N ALA A 27 18.95 -67.75 -10.26
CA ALA A 27 18.30 -68.55 -11.30
C ALA A 27 17.00 -69.19 -10.77
N GLY A 28 15.90 -68.42 -10.74
CA GLY A 28 14.55 -68.89 -10.50
C GLY A 28 13.84 -69.32 -11.79
N ASN A 29 12.83 -70.20 -11.66
CA ASN A 29 11.96 -70.57 -12.78
C ASN A 29 11.22 -69.31 -13.29
N ASP A 30 10.84 -69.26 -14.56
CA ASP A 30 10.28 -68.06 -15.19
C ASP A 30 8.99 -67.54 -14.50
N LEU A 31 8.24 -68.42 -13.83
CA LEU A 31 7.09 -68.07 -12.98
C LEU A 31 7.48 -67.23 -11.76
N ASP A 32 8.59 -67.56 -11.10
CA ASP A 32 9.07 -66.85 -9.91
C ASP A 32 9.52 -65.44 -10.28
N LYS A 33 10.23 -65.30 -11.41
CA LYS A 33 10.65 -64.01 -11.97
C LYS A 33 9.46 -63.15 -12.37
N ALA A 34 8.49 -63.72 -13.09
CA ALA A 34 7.28 -62.99 -13.49
C ALA A 34 6.48 -62.50 -12.26
N THR A 35 6.35 -63.34 -11.23
CA THR A 35 5.69 -63.00 -9.97
C THR A 35 6.42 -61.89 -9.21
N GLN A 36 7.75 -61.96 -9.13
CA GLN A 36 8.57 -60.92 -8.48
C GLN A 36 8.49 -59.59 -9.23
N ASN A 37 8.56 -59.62 -10.56
CA ASN A 37 8.41 -58.43 -11.41
C ASN A 37 7.04 -57.81 -11.22
N LYS A 38 5.98 -58.62 -11.21
CA LYS A 38 4.62 -58.11 -10.98
C LYS A 38 4.51 -57.39 -9.64
N LYS A 39 5.04 -57.97 -8.56
CA LYS A 39 5.06 -57.33 -7.24
C LYS A 39 5.81 -55.99 -7.25
N SER A 40 6.92 -55.91 -7.98
CA SER A 40 7.70 -54.67 -8.14
C SER A 40 6.89 -53.61 -8.90
N VAL A 41 6.26 -53.97 -10.02
CA VAL A 41 5.40 -53.07 -10.82
C VAL A 41 4.21 -52.59 -10.00
N ASP A 42 3.53 -53.49 -9.28
CA ASP A 42 2.40 -53.12 -8.41
C ASP A 42 2.82 -52.17 -7.27
N SER A 43 4.03 -52.34 -6.72
CA SER A 43 4.59 -51.41 -5.74
C SER A 43 4.81 -50.03 -6.35
N LYS A 44 5.47 -49.95 -7.51
CA LYS A 44 5.68 -48.68 -8.24
C LYS A 44 4.37 -48.00 -8.58
N LEU A 45 3.35 -48.78 -8.96
CA LEU A 45 2.03 -48.26 -9.27
C LEU A 45 1.38 -47.58 -8.05
N ASN A 46 1.51 -48.18 -6.86
CA ASN A 46 1.02 -47.57 -5.62
C ASN A 46 1.79 -46.29 -5.28
N ASP A 47 3.12 -46.28 -5.45
CA ASP A 47 3.95 -45.10 -5.20
C ASP A 47 3.56 -43.95 -6.15
N VAL A 48 3.33 -44.24 -7.44
CA VAL A 48 2.88 -43.24 -8.42
C VAL A 48 1.50 -42.68 -8.06
N LYS A 49 0.56 -43.52 -7.62
CA LYS A 49 -0.77 -43.08 -7.17
C LYS A 49 -0.68 -42.17 -5.95
N GLU A 50 0.20 -42.48 -4.99
CA GLU A 50 0.43 -41.65 -3.82
C GLU A 50 1.05 -40.30 -4.21
N GLN A 51 2.06 -40.30 -5.09
CA GLN A 51 2.67 -39.07 -5.60
C GLN A 51 1.66 -38.18 -6.34
N LYS A 52 0.78 -38.76 -7.17
CA LYS A 52 -0.28 -38.00 -7.84
C LYS A 52 -1.22 -37.34 -6.84
N LYS A 53 -1.68 -38.09 -5.83
CA LYS A 53 -2.57 -37.56 -4.79
C LYS A 53 -1.92 -36.41 -4.02
N GLU A 54 -0.66 -36.54 -3.65
CA GLU A 54 0.09 -35.47 -2.98
C GLU A 54 0.23 -34.23 -3.89
N LEU A 55 0.56 -34.44 -5.16
CA LEU A 55 0.69 -33.36 -6.12
C LEU A 55 -0.64 -32.63 -6.40
N GLU A 56 -1.76 -33.36 -6.42
CA GLU A 56 -3.11 -32.79 -6.51
C GLU A 56 -3.43 -31.92 -5.29
N ASN A 57 -3.11 -32.39 -4.08
CA ASN A 57 -3.27 -31.60 -2.85
C ASN A 57 -2.44 -30.32 -2.90
N GLN A 58 -1.19 -30.40 -3.36
CA GLN A 58 -0.31 -29.24 -3.51
C GLN A 58 -0.86 -28.24 -4.54
N LYS A 59 -1.38 -28.71 -5.67
CA LYS A 59 -2.05 -27.85 -6.67
C LYS A 59 -3.27 -27.15 -6.08
N ALA A 60 -4.09 -27.86 -5.32
CA ALA A 60 -5.24 -27.27 -4.66
C ALA A 60 -4.81 -26.19 -3.65
N GLN A 61 -3.73 -26.40 -2.92
CA GLN A 61 -3.18 -25.39 -2.02
C GLN A 61 -2.62 -24.18 -2.78
N ILE A 62 -1.86 -24.39 -3.85
CA ILE A 62 -1.35 -23.31 -4.70
C ILE A 62 -2.51 -22.48 -5.26
N GLN A 63 -3.61 -23.11 -5.67
CA GLN A 63 -4.79 -22.40 -6.17
C GLN A 63 -5.43 -21.51 -5.09
N LYS A 64 -5.54 -22.01 -3.85
CA LYS A 64 -6.01 -21.21 -2.70
C LYS A 64 -5.08 -20.03 -2.42
N ASP A 65 -3.76 -20.26 -2.46
CA ASP A 65 -2.76 -19.21 -2.25
C ASP A 65 -2.86 -18.13 -3.34
N LYS A 66 -3.09 -18.53 -4.61
CA LYS A 66 -3.32 -17.60 -5.71
C LYS A 66 -4.55 -16.72 -5.49
N GLU A 67 -5.67 -17.33 -5.09
CA GLU A 67 -6.91 -16.59 -4.80
C GLU A 67 -6.72 -15.61 -3.64
N TYR A 68 -6.02 -16.04 -2.59
CA TYR A 68 -5.67 -15.17 -1.46
C TYR A 68 -4.81 -13.98 -1.89
N ILE A 69 -3.73 -14.23 -2.64
CA ILE A 69 -2.85 -13.17 -3.15
C ILE A 69 -3.60 -12.21 -4.07
N SER A 70 -4.51 -12.73 -4.91
CA SER A 70 -5.32 -11.89 -5.79
C SER A 70 -6.20 -10.92 -4.99
N LYS A 71 -6.90 -11.42 -3.96
CA LYS A 71 -7.74 -10.58 -3.08
C LYS A 71 -6.92 -9.56 -2.30
N LEU A 72 -5.76 -9.97 -1.79
CA LEU A 72 -4.87 -9.08 -1.07
C LEU A 72 -4.36 -7.96 -1.98
N LYS A 73 -3.98 -8.31 -3.21
CA LYS A 73 -3.52 -7.35 -4.21
C LYS A 73 -4.63 -6.34 -4.57
N GLU A 74 -5.85 -6.80 -4.80
CA GLU A 74 -7.00 -5.93 -5.08
C GLU A 74 -7.27 -4.95 -3.92
N SER A 75 -7.16 -5.41 -2.67
CA SER A 75 -7.29 -4.55 -1.49
C SER A 75 -6.21 -3.47 -1.45
N GLU A 76 -4.95 -3.85 -1.71
CA GLU A 76 -3.83 -2.90 -1.72
C GLU A 76 -3.96 -1.87 -2.87
N GLU A 77 -4.40 -2.30 -4.06
CA GLU A 77 -4.66 -1.42 -5.21
C GLU A 77 -5.79 -0.43 -4.91
N LYS A 78 -6.87 -0.88 -4.26
CA LYS A 78 -7.97 0.01 -3.85
C LYS A 78 -7.53 1.04 -2.82
N GLU A 79 -6.79 0.62 -1.79
CA GLU A 79 -6.28 1.54 -0.77
C GLU A 79 -5.25 2.51 -1.35
N TYR A 80 -4.46 2.07 -2.33
CA TYR A 80 -3.55 2.92 -3.09
C TYR A 80 -4.31 4.04 -3.84
N GLU A 81 -5.36 3.69 -4.59
CA GLU A 81 -6.20 4.66 -5.29
C GLU A 81 -6.89 5.64 -4.33
N GLN A 82 -7.36 5.14 -3.17
CA GLN A 82 -7.95 6.00 -2.14
C GLN A 82 -6.94 7.04 -1.62
N LEU A 83 -5.71 6.63 -1.33
CA LEU A 83 -4.67 7.56 -0.88
C LEU A 83 -4.30 8.58 -1.97
N GLN A 84 -4.29 8.19 -3.24
CA GLN A 84 -4.07 9.13 -4.34
C GLN A 84 -5.16 10.21 -4.37
N ASN A 85 -6.43 9.81 -4.30
CA ASN A 85 -7.55 10.74 -4.25
C ASN A 85 -7.47 11.66 -3.02
N GLU A 86 -7.08 11.14 -1.86
CA GLU A 86 -6.90 11.95 -0.65
C GLU A 86 -5.76 12.96 -0.80
N ILE A 87 -4.67 12.61 -1.48
CA ILE A 87 -3.59 13.57 -1.78
C ILE A 87 -4.10 14.67 -2.72
N GLU A 88 -4.84 14.34 -3.78
CA GLU A 88 -5.41 15.35 -4.69
C GLU A 88 -6.34 16.32 -3.96
N LEU A 89 -7.13 15.82 -3.01
CA LEU A 89 -7.97 16.67 -2.16
C LEU A 89 -7.13 17.57 -1.25
N ILE A 90 -6.07 17.04 -0.63
CA ILE A 90 -5.14 17.83 0.19
C ILE A 90 -4.43 18.89 -0.65
N GLU A 91 -4.05 18.59 -1.89
CA GLU A 91 -3.45 19.56 -2.81
C GLU A 91 -4.39 20.72 -3.12
N LYS A 92 -5.67 20.42 -3.40
CA LYS A 92 -6.71 21.44 -3.59
C LYS A 92 -6.94 22.27 -2.32
N ASP A 93 -6.96 21.63 -1.15
CA ASP A 93 -7.05 22.33 0.15
C ASP A 93 -5.87 23.31 0.32
N ILE A 94 -4.65 22.88 0.01
CA ILE A 94 -3.44 23.70 0.10
C ILE A 94 -3.50 24.88 -0.86
N GLU A 95 -3.94 24.68 -2.11
CA GLU A 95 -4.14 25.77 -3.09
C GLU A 95 -5.14 26.81 -2.60
N GLN A 96 -6.27 26.37 -2.03
CA GLN A 96 -7.27 27.28 -1.46
C GLN A 96 -6.71 28.06 -0.26
N ILE A 97 -5.94 27.39 0.60
CA ILE A 97 -5.26 28.03 1.73
C ILE A 97 -4.26 29.08 1.22
N ASP A 98 -3.51 28.79 0.17
CA ASP A 98 -2.55 29.74 -0.41
C ASP A 98 -3.23 30.99 -0.99
N LEU A 99 -4.37 30.80 -1.67
CA LEU A 99 -5.18 31.93 -2.15
C LEU A 99 -5.70 32.79 -0.97
N ALA A 100 -6.16 32.15 0.11
CA ALA A 100 -6.64 32.86 1.29
C ALA A 100 -5.51 33.63 2.02
N ILE A 101 -4.29 33.07 2.05
CA ILE A 101 -3.10 33.75 2.58
C ILE A 101 -2.79 34.98 1.72
N GLN A 102 -2.76 34.85 0.40
CA GLN A 102 -2.49 35.97 -0.52
C GLN A 102 -3.51 37.11 -0.36
N GLN A 103 -4.81 36.77 -0.28
CA GLN A 103 -5.87 37.75 -0.02
C GLN A 103 -5.68 38.44 1.33
N SER A 104 -5.39 37.68 2.39
CA SER A 104 -5.13 38.23 3.73
C SER A 104 -3.90 39.14 3.76
N GLU A 105 -2.86 38.84 2.99
CA GLU A 105 -1.67 39.69 2.85
C GLU A 105 -2.00 41.02 2.18
N GLN A 106 -2.81 41.01 1.12
CA GLN A 106 -3.27 42.22 0.46
C GLN A 106 -4.13 43.07 1.38
N GLU A 107 -5.08 42.46 2.10
CA GLU A 107 -5.91 43.15 3.09
C GLU A 107 -5.08 43.74 4.23
N LEU A 108 -4.10 42.99 4.75
CA LEU A 108 -3.20 43.49 5.78
C LEU A 108 -2.37 44.68 5.29
N ALA A 109 -1.84 44.63 4.08
CA ALA A 109 -1.09 45.73 3.48
C ALA A 109 -1.97 46.98 3.31
N GLN A 110 -3.20 46.81 2.83
CA GLN A 110 -4.16 47.90 2.70
C GLN A 110 -4.52 48.50 4.07
N GLN A 111 -4.84 47.69 5.07
CA GLN A 111 -5.15 48.15 6.42
C GLN A 111 -3.96 48.89 7.06
N GLN A 112 -2.73 48.47 6.80
CA GLN A 112 -1.54 49.17 7.27
C GLN A 112 -1.35 50.53 6.59
N GLU A 113 -1.57 50.64 5.28
CA GLU A 113 -1.50 51.93 4.57
C GLU A 113 -2.63 52.87 4.99
N ASP A 114 -3.85 52.37 5.13
CA ASP A 114 -5.01 53.14 5.62
C ASP A 114 -4.74 53.67 7.04
N PHE A 115 -4.20 52.82 7.92
CA PHE A 115 -3.81 53.22 9.26
C PHE A 115 -2.71 54.30 9.24
N LYS A 116 -1.66 54.14 8.42
CA LYS A 116 -0.61 55.17 8.25
C LYS A 116 -1.17 56.47 7.68
N ALA A 117 -2.05 56.41 6.68
CA ALA A 117 -2.69 57.57 6.09
C ALA A 117 -3.54 58.31 7.13
N ARG A 118 -4.31 57.58 7.94
CA ARG A 118 -5.11 58.15 9.02
C ARG A 118 -4.25 58.77 10.12
N LEU A 119 -3.17 58.11 10.54
CA LEU A 119 -2.18 58.68 11.47
C LEU A 119 -1.54 59.95 10.91
N ARG A 120 -1.14 59.96 9.63
CA ARG A 120 -0.59 61.13 8.95
C ARG A 120 -1.61 62.26 8.90
N ALA A 121 -2.89 61.99 8.62
CA ALA A 121 -3.95 62.98 8.63
C ALA A 121 -4.17 63.56 10.03
N MET A 122 -4.20 62.70 11.07
CA MET A 122 -4.27 63.13 12.47
C MET A 122 -3.10 64.06 12.85
N TYR A 123 -1.88 63.71 12.42
CA TYR A 123 -0.66 64.49 12.72
C TYR A 123 -0.50 65.76 11.87
N LYS A 124 -0.87 65.73 10.58
CA LYS A 124 -0.82 66.90 9.71
C LYS A 124 -1.86 67.93 10.11
N ASN A 125 -3.07 67.48 10.46
CA ASN A 125 -4.02 68.36 11.12
C ASN A 125 -3.40 68.92 12.40
N SER A 126 -2.56 68.17 13.14
CA SER A 126 -1.90 68.72 14.34
C SER A 126 -0.84 69.80 14.11
N ASN A 127 -0.21 69.86 12.94
CA ASN A 127 0.81 70.85 12.62
C ASN A 127 0.31 72.03 11.76
N GLN A 128 -0.91 71.96 11.20
CA GLN A 128 -1.67 73.13 10.74
C GLN A 128 -3.00 73.19 11.51
N SER A 129 -3.01 73.95 12.60
CA SER A 129 -4.22 74.32 13.35
C SER A 129 -5.05 73.22 14.04
N SER A 130 -4.56 72.02 14.42
CA SER A 130 -5.36 71.18 15.37
C SER A 130 -5.47 71.83 16.72
N LEU A 131 -4.46 72.55 17.21
CA LEU A 131 -4.63 73.35 18.42
C LEU A 131 -5.76 74.35 18.22
N GLU A 132 -5.84 75.02 17.07
CA GLU A 132 -6.92 75.96 16.74
C GLU A 132 -8.30 75.29 16.53
N LEU A 133 -8.35 74.08 15.96
CA LEU A 133 -9.58 73.31 15.72
C LEU A 133 -10.10 72.62 16.99
N LEU A 134 -9.19 72.22 17.87
CA LEU A 134 -9.47 71.73 19.21
C LEU A 134 -9.78 72.89 20.18
N LEU A 135 -9.18 74.07 20.02
CA LEU A 135 -9.52 75.30 20.77
C LEU A 135 -10.81 75.97 20.25
N LYS A 136 -11.25 75.67 19.02
CA LYS A 136 -12.59 75.99 18.48
C LYS A 136 -13.70 75.07 19.01
N SER A 137 -13.37 74.06 19.83
CA SER A 137 -14.37 73.27 20.54
C SER A 137 -15.20 74.20 21.42
N LYS A 138 -16.53 74.07 21.39
CA LYS A 138 -17.43 74.96 22.16
C LYS A 138 -17.29 74.74 23.68
N SER A 139 -16.63 73.66 24.12
CA SER A 139 -16.32 73.36 25.52
C SER A 139 -15.09 72.44 25.70
N LEU A 140 -14.52 72.41 26.92
CA LEU A 140 -13.48 71.45 27.33
C LEU A 140 -13.93 69.98 27.19
N THR A 141 -15.22 69.72 27.34
CA THR A 141 -15.82 68.40 27.15
C THR A 141 -15.74 67.95 25.69
N GLU A 142 -16.08 68.84 24.76
CA GLU A 142 -16.02 68.55 23.31
C GLU A 142 -14.55 68.36 22.84
N PHE A 143 -13.61 69.08 23.43
CA PHE A 143 -12.16 68.85 23.23
C PHE A 143 -11.74 67.44 23.67
N TYR A 144 -12.11 67.04 24.90
CA TYR A 144 -11.77 65.74 25.46
C TYR A 144 -12.38 64.58 24.67
N GLU A 145 -13.64 64.72 24.24
CA GLU A 145 -14.34 63.73 23.41
C GLU A 145 -13.64 63.50 22.07
N ARG A 146 -13.18 64.56 21.40
CA ARG A 146 -12.43 64.44 20.13
C ARG A 146 -11.09 63.71 20.30
N VAL A 147 -10.34 64.01 21.35
CA VAL A 147 -9.08 63.30 21.68
C VAL A 147 -9.33 61.83 22.00
N LYS A 148 -10.42 61.54 22.75
CA LYS A 148 -10.83 60.18 23.07
C LYS A 148 -11.24 59.39 21.82
N TYR A 149 -11.99 60.01 20.90
CA TYR A 149 -12.39 59.40 19.62
C TYR A 149 -11.19 59.02 18.76
N LEU A 150 -10.22 59.94 18.62
CA LEU A 150 -8.99 59.70 17.87
C LEU A 150 -8.18 58.54 18.44
N SER A 151 -8.10 58.43 19.77
CA SER A 151 -7.42 57.34 20.46
C SER A 151 -8.13 56.00 20.28
N LEU A 152 -9.47 56.01 20.28
CA LEU A 152 -10.32 54.84 20.02
C LEU A 152 -10.14 54.31 18.59
N ILE A 153 -10.09 55.20 17.60
CA ILE A 153 -9.85 54.83 16.20
C ILE A 153 -8.47 54.19 16.04
N ALA A 154 -7.42 54.83 16.57
CA ALA A 154 -6.06 54.30 16.48
C ALA A 154 -5.91 52.95 17.20
N LYS A 155 -6.63 52.74 18.33
CA LYS A 155 -6.69 51.45 19.02
C LYS A 155 -7.39 50.39 18.17
N SER A 156 -8.56 50.71 17.60
CA SER A 156 -9.31 49.77 16.75
C SER A 156 -8.51 49.35 15.52
N ASP A 157 -7.82 50.28 14.85
CA ASP A 157 -6.99 49.96 13.68
C ASP A 157 -5.82 49.03 14.05
N ARG A 158 -5.17 49.27 15.21
CA ARG A 158 -4.12 48.37 15.71
C ARG A 158 -4.66 46.97 16.02
N GLU A 159 -5.80 46.88 16.69
CA GLU A 159 -6.45 45.60 17.02
C GLU A 159 -6.81 44.82 15.76
N ARG A 160 -7.30 45.49 14.71
CA ARG A 160 -7.59 44.87 13.40
C ARG A 160 -6.32 44.31 12.72
N VAL A 161 -5.24 45.09 12.71
CA VAL A 161 -3.95 44.64 12.14
C VAL A 161 -3.41 43.43 12.90
N GLU A 162 -3.46 43.44 14.23
CA GLU A 162 -3.01 42.28 15.03
C GLU A 162 -3.91 41.05 14.84
N ALA A 163 -5.24 41.22 14.77
CA ALA A 163 -6.15 40.13 14.46
C ALA A 163 -5.84 39.48 13.10
N LEU A 164 -5.58 40.28 12.06
CA LEU A 164 -5.18 39.78 10.74
C LEU A 164 -3.83 39.03 10.77
N LYS A 165 -2.84 39.53 11.52
CA LYS A 165 -1.55 38.82 11.69
C LYS A 165 -1.72 37.48 12.39
N ILE A 166 -2.57 37.42 13.42
CA ILE A 166 -2.86 36.16 14.14
C ILE A 166 -3.56 35.18 13.19
N ALA A 167 -4.59 35.63 12.46
CA ALA A 167 -5.29 34.81 11.48
C ALA A 167 -4.34 34.27 10.41
N LYS A 168 -3.42 35.10 9.89
CA LYS A 168 -2.40 34.67 8.93
C LYS A 168 -1.53 33.54 9.48
N LYS A 169 -1.01 33.69 10.71
CA LYS A 169 -0.19 32.65 11.35
C LYS A 169 -0.95 31.34 11.57
N ASP A 170 -2.21 31.42 11.96
CA ASP A 170 -3.07 30.23 12.14
C ASP A 170 -3.28 29.49 10.81
N VAL A 171 -3.52 30.23 9.73
CA VAL A 171 -3.68 29.67 8.38
C VAL A 171 -2.37 29.06 7.85
N GLU A 172 -1.23 29.74 8.03
CA GLU A 172 0.10 29.20 7.69
C GLU A 172 0.39 27.89 8.46
N TYR A 173 0.04 27.84 9.74
CA TYR A 173 0.21 26.62 10.54
C TYR A 173 -0.68 25.48 10.02
N LYS A 174 -1.94 25.76 9.69
CA LYS A 174 -2.85 24.77 9.07
C LYS A 174 -2.31 24.27 7.73
N LYS A 175 -1.69 25.14 6.92
CA LYS A 175 -1.00 24.75 5.68
C LYS A 175 0.12 23.75 5.96
N GLN A 176 0.99 24.04 6.91
CA GLN A 176 2.10 23.14 7.28
C GLN A 176 1.60 21.77 7.75
N LEU A 177 0.50 21.71 8.50
CA LEU A 177 -0.13 20.45 8.89
C LEU A 177 -0.61 19.66 7.67
N ARG A 178 -1.26 20.32 6.71
CA ARG A 178 -1.70 19.69 5.45
C ARG A 178 -0.54 19.19 4.60
N GLU A 179 0.55 19.96 4.49
CA GLU A 179 1.77 19.55 3.80
C GLU A 179 2.40 18.32 4.47
N GLY A 180 2.43 18.28 5.81
CA GLY A 180 2.88 17.10 6.56
C GLY A 180 1.99 15.88 6.30
N ASP A 181 0.67 16.05 6.30
CA ASP A 181 -0.29 14.97 5.99
C ASP A 181 -0.10 14.43 4.57
N LYS A 182 0.11 15.33 3.59
CA LYS A 182 0.44 14.96 2.21
C LYS A 182 1.71 14.10 2.14
N GLN A 183 2.78 14.51 2.82
CA GLN A 183 4.04 13.77 2.85
C GLN A 183 3.87 12.37 3.44
N ARG A 184 3.17 12.25 4.59
CA ARG A 184 2.90 10.95 5.23
C ARG A 184 2.13 10.02 4.30
N LYS A 185 1.10 10.54 3.61
CA LYS A 185 0.32 9.75 2.64
C LYS A 185 1.15 9.34 1.42
N ALA A 186 2.03 10.21 0.94
CA ALA A 186 2.95 9.88 -0.16
C ALA A 186 3.91 8.73 0.23
N GLU A 187 4.39 8.70 1.47
CA GLU A 187 5.17 7.56 1.98
C GLU A 187 4.36 6.27 2.06
N GLU A 188 3.08 6.35 2.47
CA GLU A 188 2.17 5.19 2.49
C GLU A 188 1.91 4.65 1.07
N ILE A 189 1.71 5.54 0.10
CA ILE A 189 1.60 5.20 -1.33
C ILE A 189 2.84 4.45 -1.80
N SER A 190 4.04 4.94 -1.48
CA SER A 190 5.30 4.28 -1.86
C SER A 190 5.38 2.85 -1.30
N LYS A 191 5.04 2.66 -0.02
CA LYS A 191 5.01 1.33 0.62
C LYS A 191 3.99 0.40 -0.01
N LYS A 192 2.82 0.92 -0.40
CA LYS A 192 1.80 0.14 -1.10
C LYS A 192 2.23 -0.27 -2.49
N GLN A 193 2.90 0.61 -3.23
CA GLN A 193 3.47 0.25 -4.55
C GLN A 193 4.47 -0.89 -4.42
N GLU A 194 5.40 -0.80 -3.45
CA GLU A 194 6.33 -1.89 -3.16
C GLU A 194 5.59 -3.19 -2.86
N ARG A 195 4.57 -3.14 -2.00
CA ARG A 195 3.78 -4.31 -1.64
C ARG A 195 3.01 -4.90 -2.83
N ILE A 196 2.44 -4.07 -3.70
CA ILE A 196 1.75 -4.51 -4.92
C ILE A 196 2.73 -5.22 -5.86
N GLU A 197 3.96 -4.71 -6.02
CA GLU A 197 4.99 -5.36 -6.83
C GLU A 197 5.46 -6.69 -6.22
N GLU A 198 5.64 -6.77 -4.91
CA GLU A 198 5.92 -8.04 -4.21
C GLU A 198 4.83 -9.08 -4.46
N LEU A 199 3.55 -8.67 -4.39
CA LEU A 199 2.42 -9.55 -4.65
C LEU A 199 2.37 -10.02 -6.11
N LYS A 200 2.72 -9.15 -7.07
CA LYS A 200 2.84 -9.53 -8.50
C LYS A 200 3.93 -10.57 -8.71
N VAL A 201 5.09 -10.40 -8.08
CA VAL A 201 6.19 -11.39 -8.15
C VAL A 201 5.77 -12.72 -7.53
N SER A 202 5.12 -12.68 -6.38
CA SER A 202 4.60 -13.89 -5.71
C SER A 202 3.56 -14.62 -6.57
N SER A 203 2.63 -13.88 -7.18
CA SER A 203 1.62 -14.43 -8.10
C SER A 203 2.26 -15.15 -9.29
N ARG A 204 3.27 -14.55 -9.93
CA ARG A 204 4.04 -15.18 -11.02
C ARG A 204 4.75 -16.47 -10.58
N SER A 205 5.34 -16.46 -9.39
CA SER A 205 5.99 -17.64 -8.82
C SER A 205 4.99 -18.79 -8.59
N LEU A 206 3.80 -18.48 -8.03
CA LEU A 206 2.74 -19.48 -7.87
C LEU A 206 2.24 -20.02 -9.22
N GLU A 207 2.16 -19.18 -10.25
CA GLU A 207 1.81 -19.62 -11.61
C GLU A 207 2.82 -20.59 -12.20
N GLU A 208 4.12 -20.28 -12.06
CA GLU A 208 5.18 -21.17 -12.51
C GLU A 208 5.14 -22.51 -11.76
N ARG A 209 4.95 -22.48 -10.44
CA ARG A 209 4.81 -23.68 -9.61
C ARG A 209 3.59 -24.51 -10.02
N LEU A 210 2.43 -23.87 -10.24
CA LEU A 210 1.22 -24.54 -10.69
C LEU A 210 1.44 -25.23 -12.03
N LYS A 211 2.10 -24.56 -12.97
CA LYS A 211 2.44 -25.12 -14.28
C LYS A 211 3.37 -26.34 -14.14
N LYS A 212 4.43 -26.24 -13.35
CA LYS A 212 5.34 -27.38 -13.08
C LYS A 212 4.59 -28.56 -12.47
N SER A 213 3.72 -28.32 -11.50
CA SER A 213 2.91 -29.38 -10.90
C SER A 213 1.90 -29.98 -11.90
N GLN A 214 1.35 -29.20 -12.82
CA GLN A 214 0.48 -29.72 -13.89
C GLN A 214 1.25 -30.59 -14.88
N ASP A 215 2.45 -30.17 -15.27
CA ASP A 215 3.29 -30.93 -16.19
C ASP A 215 3.79 -32.24 -15.57
N GLU A 216 4.12 -32.23 -14.27
CA GLU A 216 4.53 -33.42 -13.54
C GLU A 216 3.36 -34.39 -13.34
N LEU A 217 2.14 -33.89 -13.05
CA LEU A 217 0.95 -34.73 -12.95
C LEU A 217 0.70 -35.49 -14.26
N LYS A 218 0.84 -34.82 -15.42
CA LYS A 218 0.71 -35.46 -16.74
C LYS A 218 1.75 -36.54 -16.98
N ARG A 219 2.97 -36.39 -16.44
CA ARG A 219 4.01 -37.42 -16.54
C ARG A 219 3.67 -38.62 -15.68
N LEU A 220 3.24 -38.38 -14.45
CA LEU A 220 2.81 -39.45 -13.53
C LEU A 220 1.57 -40.19 -14.06
N GLU A 221 0.63 -39.50 -14.70
CA GLU A 221 -0.52 -40.12 -15.38
C GLU A 221 -0.08 -41.11 -16.47
N LYS A 222 0.84 -40.70 -17.35
CA LYS A 222 1.39 -41.60 -18.39
C LYS A 222 2.13 -42.79 -17.79
N LEU A 223 2.94 -42.54 -16.75
CA LEU A 223 3.67 -43.60 -16.07
C LEU A 223 2.72 -44.59 -15.36
N GLU A 224 1.64 -44.10 -14.78
CA GLU A 224 0.60 -44.95 -14.19
C GLU A 224 -0.04 -45.86 -15.24
N ASP A 225 -0.39 -45.32 -16.41
CA ASP A 225 -0.98 -46.09 -17.52
C ASP A 225 -0.01 -47.17 -18.04
N GLU A 226 1.28 -46.84 -18.18
CA GLU A 226 2.33 -47.78 -18.58
C GLU A 226 2.47 -48.93 -17.57
N LEU A 227 2.59 -48.61 -16.28
CA LEU A 227 2.70 -49.60 -15.20
C LEU A 227 1.44 -50.46 -15.07
N LEU A 228 0.25 -49.89 -15.30
CA LEU A 228 -1.01 -50.63 -15.33
C LEU A 228 -1.03 -51.65 -16.46
N ASN A 229 -0.53 -51.29 -17.64
CA ASN A 229 -0.44 -52.22 -18.76
C ASN A 229 0.61 -53.31 -18.50
N GLU A 230 1.80 -52.96 -18.01
CA GLU A 230 2.85 -53.92 -17.65
C GLU A 230 2.35 -54.91 -16.57
N SER A 231 1.64 -54.43 -15.53
CA SER A 231 1.07 -55.30 -14.50
C SER A 231 0.04 -56.28 -15.06
N LYS A 232 -0.77 -55.86 -16.04
CA LYS A 232 -1.74 -56.75 -16.74
C LYS A 232 -1.04 -57.80 -17.60
N GLU A 233 0.00 -57.41 -18.33
CA GLU A 233 0.79 -58.34 -19.15
C GLU A 233 1.47 -59.40 -18.28
N LEU A 234 2.10 -58.98 -17.17
CA LEU A 234 2.70 -59.89 -16.21
C LEU A 234 1.66 -60.82 -15.55
N ALA A 235 0.45 -60.32 -15.27
CA ALA A 235 -0.64 -61.16 -14.76
C ALA A 235 -1.05 -62.25 -15.77
N ASN A 236 -1.12 -61.91 -17.05
CA ASN A 236 -1.42 -62.87 -18.11
C ASN A 236 -0.29 -63.90 -18.28
N LEU A 237 0.96 -63.46 -18.27
CA LEU A 237 2.13 -64.34 -18.36
C LEU A 237 2.18 -65.34 -17.20
N ILE A 238 1.97 -64.88 -15.95
CA ILE A 238 1.90 -65.76 -14.78
C ILE A 238 0.81 -66.81 -14.97
N LYS A 239 -0.36 -66.43 -15.48
CA LYS A 239 -1.47 -67.35 -15.76
C LYS A 239 -1.12 -68.39 -16.82
N GLU A 240 -0.34 -68.04 -17.83
CA GLU A 240 0.14 -68.97 -18.85
C GLU A 240 1.19 -69.93 -18.31
N LEU A 241 2.15 -69.45 -17.52
CA LEU A 241 3.21 -70.25 -16.91
C LEU A 241 2.74 -71.19 -15.78
N THR A 242 1.51 -71.00 -15.28
CA THR A 242 0.90 -71.84 -14.23
C THR A 242 0.01 -72.96 -14.81
N LYS A 243 -0.25 -72.97 -16.12
CA LYS A 243 -1.00 -74.03 -16.81
C LYS A 243 -0.09 -75.20 -17.18
#